data_AF-W6P9N4-F1
#
_entry.id   AF-W6P9N4-F1
#
_cell.length_a   1.000
_cell.length_b   1.000
_cell.length_c   1.000
_cell.angle_alpha   90.00
_cell.angle_beta   90.00
_cell.angle_gamma   90.00
#
_symmetry.space_group_name_H-M   'P 1'
#
loop_
_entity.id
_entity.type
_entity.pdbx_description
1 polymer ?
#
loop_
_entity_poly.entity_id
_entity_poly.type
_entity_poly.pdbx_seq_one_letter_code
_entity_poly.pdbx_strand_id
1 'polypeptide(L)'
;MKTILILFVSFFISFNNCLSQTVPDERDKREYKEIISLYPKSLVSHFPRKIDDKKIGLMALTFPRGKYLSYIHLAISYEDSDIEKLKKKVTLEAKEVYHIKDSCLMVIPYNYDTFEIVTLDSIQNCESIDVLPIPNFRLWESKFPSDFYDNAVLYVLNAEKGRFLKKDHLSRSGIGLPERWLHGYTKGLTFYKNYVVYWLEVW
;
A
#
# COMPACT_ATOMS: atom_id res chain seq x y z
N MET A 1 30.85 -55.10 -9.36
CA MET A 1 30.14 -53.92 -9.91
C MET A 1 29.15 -53.43 -8.87
N LYS A 2 29.38 -52.25 -8.29
CA LYS A 2 28.49 -51.64 -7.29
C LYS A 2 27.48 -50.77 -8.02
N THR A 3 26.21 -51.16 -7.99
CA THR A 3 25.08 -50.39 -8.51
C THR A 3 24.80 -49.25 -7.53
N ILE A 4 25.04 -48.01 -7.93
CA ILE A 4 24.67 -46.81 -7.16
C ILE A 4 23.22 -46.48 -7.52
N LEU A 5 22.33 -46.63 -6.55
CA LEU A 5 20.93 -46.21 -6.63
C LEU A 5 20.87 -44.70 -6.32
N ILE A 6 20.72 -43.85 -7.35
CA ILE A 6 20.52 -42.41 -7.16
C ILE A 6 19.04 -42.17 -6.88
N LEU A 7 18.72 -41.91 -5.62
CA LEU A 7 17.40 -41.49 -5.15
C LEU A 7 17.24 -39.99 -5.46
N PHE A 8 16.52 -39.67 -6.53
CA PHE A 8 16.06 -38.31 -6.81
C PHE A 8 14.96 -37.96 -5.79
N VAL A 9 15.33 -37.32 -4.69
CA VAL A 9 14.38 -36.65 -3.79
C VAL A 9 13.93 -35.37 -4.49
N SER A 10 12.79 -35.43 -5.16
CA SER A 10 12.07 -34.25 -5.65
C SER A 10 11.58 -33.44 -4.45
N PHE A 11 12.41 -32.52 -4.00
CA PHE A 11 12.05 -31.51 -3.01
C PHE A 11 11.10 -30.51 -3.69
N PHE A 12 9.79 -30.80 -3.66
CA PHE A 12 8.77 -29.80 -4.00
C PHE A 12 8.81 -28.71 -2.92
N ILE A 13 9.69 -27.73 -3.09
CA ILE A 13 9.54 -26.45 -2.41
C ILE A 13 8.35 -25.79 -3.08
N SER A 14 7.15 -26.05 -2.57
CA SER A 14 6.03 -25.16 -2.76
C SER A 14 6.43 -23.83 -2.13
N PHE A 15 7.00 -22.93 -2.94
CA PHE A 15 7.11 -21.52 -2.61
C PHE A 15 5.70 -21.02 -2.36
N ASN A 16 5.28 -21.01 -1.10
CA ASN A 16 4.08 -20.32 -0.68
C ASN A 16 4.33 -18.83 -0.93
N ASN A 17 3.92 -18.33 -2.10
CA ASN A 17 3.89 -16.91 -2.47
C ASN A 17 2.78 -16.16 -1.68
N CYS A 18 2.69 -16.42 -0.38
CA CYS A 18 1.72 -15.84 0.51
C CYS A 18 2.45 -14.88 1.44
N LEU A 19 1.93 -13.67 1.60
CA LEU A 19 2.42 -12.73 2.61
C LEU A 19 2.30 -13.42 3.99
N SER A 20 3.31 -13.27 4.86
CA SER A 20 3.22 -13.83 6.22
C SER A 20 2.03 -13.19 6.95
N GLN A 21 1.20 -13.97 7.65
CA GLN A 21 0.03 -13.47 8.36
C GLN A 21 0.21 -13.62 9.87
N THR A 22 -0.13 -12.57 10.62
CA THR A 22 -0.15 -12.59 12.09
C THR A 22 -1.48 -12.07 12.62
N VAL A 23 -1.87 -12.55 13.81
CA VAL A 23 -2.95 -11.92 14.58
C VAL A 23 -2.31 -10.78 15.38
N PRO A 24 -2.85 -9.55 15.31
CA PRO A 24 -2.24 -8.40 15.96
C PRO A 24 -2.31 -8.55 17.49
N ASP A 25 -1.22 -8.23 18.17
CA ASP A 25 -1.21 -8.21 19.63
C ASP A 25 -1.82 -6.91 20.20
N GLU A 26 -1.84 -6.75 21.53
CA GLU A 26 -2.40 -5.55 22.17
C GLU A 26 -1.61 -4.27 21.87
N ARG A 27 -0.32 -4.39 21.55
CA ARG A 27 0.51 -3.26 21.15
C ARG A 27 0.11 -2.84 19.73
N ASP A 28 0.00 -3.78 18.80
CA ASP A 28 -0.41 -3.53 17.42
C ASP A 28 -1.77 -2.84 17.34
N LYS A 29 -2.75 -3.35 18.09
CA LYS A 29 -4.12 -2.77 18.16
C LYS A 29 -4.12 -1.35 18.68
N ARG A 30 -3.30 -1.08 19.71
CA ARG A 30 -3.17 0.24 20.32
C ARG A 30 -2.51 1.21 19.35
N GLU A 31 -1.38 0.84 18.76
CA GLU A 31 -0.65 1.64 17.80
C GLU A 31 -1.53 2.01 16.60
N TYR A 32 -2.22 1.04 16.03
CA TYR A 32 -3.18 1.26 14.94
C TYR A 32 -4.23 2.32 15.30
N LYS A 33 -4.88 2.16 16.46
CA LYS A 33 -5.93 3.07 16.92
C LYS A 33 -5.39 4.47 17.20
N GLU A 34 -4.21 4.56 17.82
CA GLU A 34 -3.54 5.84 18.11
C GLU A 34 -3.19 6.56 16.81
N ILE A 35 -2.49 5.89 15.88
CA ILE A 35 -2.08 6.50 14.61
C ILE A 35 -3.28 6.97 13.80
N ILE A 36 -4.29 6.12 13.57
CA ILE A 36 -5.47 6.50 12.79
C ILE A 36 -6.16 7.72 13.37
N SER A 37 -6.19 7.86 14.71
CA SER A 37 -6.83 8.99 15.37
C SER A 37 -6.13 10.34 15.13
N LEU A 38 -4.88 10.33 14.66
CA LEU A 38 -4.10 11.55 14.38
C LEU A 38 -4.38 12.15 13.00
N TYR A 39 -5.02 11.39 12.11
CA TYR A 39 -5.40 11.85 10.78
C TYR A 39 -6.84 12.35 10.76
N PRO A 40 -7.17 13.35 9.92
CA PRO A 40 -8.55 13.74 9.69
C PRO A 40 -9.40 12.55 9.26
N LYS A 41 -10.62 12.45 9.82
CA LYS A 41 -11.54 11.33 9.57
C LYS A 41 -11.80 11.09 8.07
N SER A 42 -11.84 12.15 7.26
CA SER A 42 -12.01 12.05 5.81
C SER A 42 -10.87 11.32 5.10
N LEU A 43 -9.65 11.33 5.65
CA LEU A 43 -8.50 10.62 5.07
C LEU A 43 -8.47 9.14 5.44
N VAL A 44 -8.99 8.78 6.62
CA VAL A 44 -8.87 7.41 7.18
C VAL A 44 -10.19 6.62 7.21
N SER A 45 -11.28 7.16 6.69
CA SER A 45 -12.60 6.51 6.76
C SER A 45 -12.73 5.20 5.99
N HIS A 46 -11.81 4.90 5.07
CA HIS A 46 -11.78 3.64 4.31
C HIS A 46 -11.08 2.51 5.06
N PHE A 47 -10.29 2.82 6.09
CA PHE A 47 -9.65 1.79 6.91
C PHE A 47 -10.68 1.09 7.83
N PRO A 48 -10.43 -0.18 8.20
CA PRO A 48 -11.23 -0.86 9.21
C PRO A 48 -11.24 -0.09 10.53
N ARG A 49 -12.38 -0.03 11.21
CA ARG A 49 -12.44 0.64 12.54
C ARG A 49 -11.61 -0.06 13.61
N LYS A 50 -11.37 -1.35 13.43
CA LYS A 50 -10.71 -2.27 14.36
C LYS A 50 -9.98 -3.34 13.57
N ILE A 51 -8.89 -3.86 14.16
CA ILE A 51 -8.07 -4.93 13.57
C ILE A 51 -8.02 -6.18 14.46
N ASP A 52 -8.75 -6.19 15.58
CA ASP A 52 -8.67 -7.21 16.64
C ASP A 52 -8.80 -8.64 16.13
N ASP A 53 -9.72 -8.88 15.18
CA ASP A 53 -10.03 -10.21 14.63
C ASP A 53 -9.50 -10.38 13.19
N LYS A 54 -8.48 -9.58 12.82
CA LYS A 54 -7.93 -9.57 11.46
C LYS A 54 -6.61 -10.31 11.40
N LYS A 55 -6.39 -11.03 10.31
CA LYS A 55 -5.08 -11.59 9.96
C LYS A 55 -4.32 -10.52 9.18
N ILE A 56 -3.35 -9.91 9.83
CA ILE A 56 -2.54 -8.81 9.29
C ILE A 56 -1.36 -9.41 8.52
N GLY A 57 -1.22 -9.02 7.25
CA GLY A 57 -0.06 -9.36 6.45
C GLY A 57 1.04 -8.31 6.49
N LEU A 58 0.66 -7.06 6.75
CA LEU A 58 1.55 -5.90 6.80
C LEU A 58 0.88 -4.80 7.61
N MET A 59 1.66 -4.13 8.45
CA MET A 59 1.24 -2.91 9.13
C MET A 59 2.44 -1.96 9.20
N ALA A 60 2.41 -0.90 8.39
CA ALA A 60 3.41 0.16 8.41
C ALA A 60 2.70 1.49 8.64
N LEU A 61 2.96 2.09 9.79
CA LEU A 61 2.21 3.22 10.32
C LEU A 61 3.16 4.37 10.63
N THR A 62 2.82 5.57 10.16
CA THR A 62 3.62 6.76 10.49
C THR A 62 2.77 7.86 11.09
N PHE A 63 3.36 8.54 12.07
CA PHE A 63 2.79 9.74 12.69
C PHE A 63 2.95 10.95 11.76
N PRO A 64 1.92 11.79 11.60
CA PRO A 64 2.04 13.03 10.83
C PRO A 64 2.92 14.03 11.60
N ARG A 65 4.21 14.10 11.26
CA ARG A 65 5.25 14.88 12.00
C ARG A 65 6.03 15.89 11.16
N GLY A 66 5.64 16.08 9.90
CA GLY A 66 6.12 17.15 9.00
C GLY A 66 7.61 17.16 8.67
N LYS A 67 8.24 15.99 8.70
CA LYS A 67 9.61 15.80 8.21
C LYS A 67 9.64 15.02 6.90
N TYR A 68 8.71 14.08 6.75
CA TYR A 68 8.68 13.05 5.71
C TYR A 68 7.25 12.86 5.23
N LEU A 69 7.07 12.07 4.17
CA LEU A 69 5.76 11.55 3.78
C LEU A 69 5.09 10.88 4.98
N SER A 70 3.82 11.22 5.22
CA SER A 70 2.99 10.58 6.23
C SER A 70 2.12 9.54 5.55
N TYR A 71 2.17 8.29 6.00
CA TYR A 71 1.46 7.18 5.42
C TYR A 71 0.91 6.19 6.45
N ILE A 72 -0.14 5.48 6.02
CA ILE A 72 -0.72 4.32 6.68
C ILE A 72 -0.83 3.23 5.61
N HIS A 73 -0.12 2.12 5.80
CA HIS A 73 -0.21 0.94 4.96
C HIS A 73 -0.64 -0.25 5.80
N LEU A 74 -1.66 -0.98 5.33
CA LEU A 74 -2.24 -2.08 6.08
C LEU A 74 -2.70 -3.18 5.12
N ALA A 75 -2.05 -4.34 5.15
CA ALA A 75 -2.52 -5.52 4.42
C ALA A 75 -3.29 -6.45 5.36
N ILE A 76 -4.50 -6.82 4.96
CA ILE A 76 -5.38 -7.73 5.72
C ILE A 76 -5.81 -8.87 4.82
N SER A 77 -5.73 -10.10 5.34
CA SER A 77 -6.34 -11.27 4.73
C SER A 77 -7.82 -11.32 5.06
N TYR A 78 -8.64 -11.58 4.06
CA TYR A 78 -10.09 -11.75 4.18
C TYR A 78 -10.50 -13.13 3.66
N GLU A 79 -11.69 -13.58 4.08
CA GLU A 79 -12.38 -14.70 3.44
C GLU A 79 -12.94 -14.24 2.07
N ASP A 80 -13.01 -15.16 1.11
CA ASP A 80 -13.40 -14.85 -0.28
C ASP A 80 -14.74 -14.10 -0.36
N SER A 81 -15.72 -14.52 0.46
CA SER A 81 -17.05 -13.89 0.47
C SER A 81 -17.03 -12.42 0.94
N ASP A 82 -16.08 -12.04 1.79
CA ASP A 82 -15.94 -10.68 2.30
C ASP A 82 -15.16 -9.80 1.31
N ILE A 83 -14.18 -10.39 0.62
CA ILE A 83 -13.46 -9.72 -0.48
C ILE A 83 -14.43 -9.34 -1.58
N GLU A 84 -15.29 -10.25 -2.02
CA GLU A 84 -16.23 -9.96 -3.09
C GLU A 84 -17.23 -8.85 -2.71
N LYS A 85 -17.70 -8.83 -1.45
CA LYS A 85 -18.53 -7.73 -0.95
C LYS A 85 -17.77 -6.41 -0.95
N LEU A 86 -16.54 -6.40 -0.45
CA LEU A 86 -15.73 -5.19 -0.38
C LEU A 86 -15.35 -4.69 -1.77
N LYS A 87 -14.99 -5.58 -2.69
CA LYS A 87 -14.63 -5.26 -4.07
C LYS A 87 -15.81 -4.62 -4.80
N LYS A 88 -17.04 -5.15 -4.64
CA LYS A 88 -18.26 -4.53 -5.18
C LYS A 88 -18.45 -3.11 -4.67
N LYS A 89 -18.31 -2.90 -3.35
CA LYS A 89 -18.41 -1.57 -2.74
C LYS A 89 -17.35 -0.62 -3.30
N VAL A 90 -16.09 -1.02 -3.28
CA VAL A 90 -14.95 -0.19 -3.68
C VAL A 90 -14.99 0.12 -5.17
N THR A 91 -15.47 -0.79 -6.01
CA THR A 91 -15.65 -0.54 -7.46
C THR A 91 -16.63 0.60 -7.72
N LEU A 92 -17.66 0.77 -6.87
CA LEU A 92 -18.62 1.89 -6.99
C LEU A 92 -18.07 3.21 -6.45
N GLU A 93 -17.12 3.16 -5.51
CA GLU A 93 -16.56 4.33 -4.83
C GLU A 93 -15.25 4.82 -5.44
N ALA A 94 -14.55 3.97 -6.21
CA ALA A 94 -13.26 4.29 -6.79
C ALA A 94 -13.38 5.42 -7.82
N LYS A 95 -12.50 6.41 -7.69
CA LYS A 95 -12.30 7.43 -8.72
C LYS A 95 -11.52 6.88 -9.89
N GLU A 96 -10.54 6.00 -9.61
CA GLU A 96 -9.89 5.24 -10.66
C GLU A 96 -9.51 3.82 -10.29
N VAL A 97 -9.38 2.98 -11.32
CA VAL A 97 -8.90 1.60 -11.21
C VAL A 97 -7.67 1.40 -12.09
N TYR A 98 -6.56 0.98 -11.48
CA TYR A 98 -5.29 0.74 -12.17
C TYR A 98 -4.80 -0.69 -11.99
N HIS A 99 -3.96 -1.15 -12.92
CA HIS A 99 -3.11 -2.32 -12.77
C HIS A 99 -1.65 -1.88 -12.72
N ILE A 100 -0.82 -2.60 -11.96
CA ILE A 100 0.61 -2.28 -11.80
C ILE A 100 1.37 -2.23 -13.13
N LYS A 101 0.88 -2.93 -14.16
CA LYS A 101 1.45 -3.01 -15.50
C LYS A 101 0.91 -1.98 -16.48
N ASP A 102 -0.01 -1.12 -16.06
CA ASP A 102 -0.51 -0.06 -16.93
C ASP A 102 0.67 0.82 -17.37
N SER A 103 0.66 1.21 -18.64
CA SER A 103 1.77 1.95 -19.27
C SER A 103 1.88 3.41 -18.81
N CYS A 104 0.86 3.93 -18.13
CA CYS A 104 0.75 5.30 -17.68
C CYS A 104 0.24 5.33 -16.23
N LEU A 105 1.17 5.34 -15.29
CA LEU A 105 0.90 5.43 -13.85
C LEU A 105 1.64 6.64 -13.28
N MET A 106 1.05 7.32 -12.29
CA MET A 106 1.77 8.34 -11.53
C MET A 106 2.21 7.75 -10.20
N VAL A 107 3.40 7.16 -10.17
CA VAL A 107 3.93 6.51 -8.98
C VAL A 107 4.70 7.53 -8.15
N ILE A 108 4.39 7.60 -6.84
CA ILE A 108 5.09 8.49 -5.92
C ILE A 108 6.57 8.07 -5.83
N PRO A 109 7.54 8.89 -6.27
CA PRO A 109 8.94 8.49 -6.35
C PRO A 109 9.62 8.58 -4.98
N TYR A 110 9.19 7.75 -4.03
CA TYR A 110 9.58 7.81 -2.64
C TYR A 110 10.05 6.43 -2.14
N ASN A 111 11.17 6.41 -1.41
CA ASN A 111 11.65 5.24 -0.68
C ASN A 111 11.18 5.33 0.77
N TYR A 112 10.42 4.34 1.22
CA TYR A 112 9.79 4.35 2.54
C TYR A 112 10.75 3.90 3.65
N ASP A 113 11.86 3.24 3.28
CA ASP A 113 12.92 2.81 4.21
C ASP A 113 13.88 3.97 4.52
N THR A 114 14.33 4.66 3.47
CA THR A 114 15.32 5.74 3.61
C THR A 114 14.67 7.12 3.78
N PHE A 115 13.37 7.23 3.52
CA PHE A 115 12.62 8.49 3.51
C PHE A 115 13.16 9.51 2.48
N GLU A 116 13.59 9.02 1.33
CA GLU A 116 14.21 9.81 0.27
C GLU A 116 13.39 9.80 -1.01
N ILE A 117 13.45 10.89 -1.75
CA ILE A 117 12.92 10.97 -3.11
C ILE A 117 13.86 10.21 -4.02
N VAL A 118 13.32 9.28 -4.81
CA VAL A 118 14.10 8.43 -5.70
C VAL A 118 13.98 8.93 -7.13
N THR A 119 15.09 9.45 -7.65
CA THR A 119 15.24 9.83 -9.06
C THR A 119 15.75 8.64 -9.86
N LEU A 120 14.93 7.60 -9.99
CA LEU A 120 15.22 6.49 -10.90
C LEU A 120 14.58 6.80 -12.25
N ASP A 121 15.35 6.69 -13.35
CA ASP A 121 14.85 6.77 -14.73
C ASP A 121 13.73 5.73 -15.03
N SER A 122 13.53 4.74 -14.15
CA SER A 122 12.56 3.65 -14.30
C SER A 122 11.19 3.91 -13.68
N ILE A 123 11.01 4.97 -12.89
CA ILE A 123 9.68 5.36 -12.42
C ILE A 123 9.04 6.14 -13.56
N GLN A 124 8.37 5.40 -14.45
CA GLN A 124 7.58 5.98 -15.53
C GLN A 124 6.43 6.77 -14.91
N ASN A 125 6.68 8.05 -14.64
CA ASN A 125 5.73 8.93 -13.99
C ASN A 125 4.90 9.59 -15.09
N CYS A 126 3.71 9.05 -15.35
CA CYS A 126 2.83 9.61 -16.35
C CYS A 126 2.36 10.99 -15.91
N GLU A 127 2.91 12.04 -16.51
CA GLU A 127 2.58 13.42 -16.16
C GLU A 127 1.25 13.90 -16.75
N SER A 128 0.43 12.99 -17.29
CA SER A 128 -0.95 13.32 -17.67
C SER A 128 -1.72 13.85 -16.45
N ILE A 129 -2.55 14.87 -16.67
CA ILE A 129 -3.27 15.56 -15.59
C ILE A 129 -4.38 14.70 -14.98
N ASP A 130 -4.86 13.71 -15.74
CA ASP A 130 -6.00 12.85 -15.36
C ASP A 130 -5.57 11.60 -14.59
N VAL A 131 -4.26 11.35 -14.47
CA VAL A 131 -3.74 10.22 -13.71
C VAL A 131 -3.70 10.60 -12.24
N LEU A 132 -4.08 9.69 -11.35
CA LEU A 132 -4.04 9.91 -9.90
C LEU A 132 -2.77 9.26 -9.30
N PRO A 133 -2.10 9.92 -8.34
CA PRO A 133 -0.88 9.40 -7.74
C PRO A 133 -1.18 8.13 -6.96
N ILE A 134 -0.30 7.14 -7.06
CA ILE A 134 -0.36 5.87 -6.33
C ILE A 134 0.93 5.60 -5.56
N PRO A 135 0.87 4.80 -4.48
CA PRO A 135 2.06 4.37 -3.75
C PRO A 135 3.09 3.65 -4.62
N ASN A 136 4.36 3.77 -4.25
CA ASN A 136 5.41 2.96 -4.85
C ASN A 136 5.60 1.64 -4.11
N PHE A 137 4.72 0.68 -4.40
CA PHE A 137 4.73 -0.65 -3.79
C PHE A 137 6.07 -1.40 -3.90
N ARG A 138 6.95 -1.05 -4.85
CA ARG A 138 8.27 -1.68 -5.02
C ARG A 138 9.30 -1.19 -4.00
N LEU A 139 9.09 0.00 -3.43
CA LEU A 139 10.00 0.65 -2.48
C LEU A 139 9.41 0.71 -1.06
N TRP A 140 8.34 -0.02 -0.81
CA TRP A 140 7.84 -0.25 0.54
C TRP A 140 8.81 -1.13 1.33
N GLU A 141 8.88 -0.92 2.64
CA GLU A 141 9.74 -1.69 3.56
C GLU A 141 9.50 -3.19 3.47
N SER A 142 8.23 -3.56 3.35
CA SER A 142 7.84 -4.94 3.14
C SER A 142 7.72 -5.26 1.66
N LYS A 143 8.33 -6.37 1.25
CA LYS A 143 8.28 -6.84 -0.12
C LYS A 143 7.03 -7.67 -0.38
N PHE A 144 6.33 -7.33 -1.46
CA PHE A 144 5.29 -8.18 -2.01
C PHE A 144 5.87 -9.34 -2.83
N PRO A 145 5.20 -10.50 -2.90
CA PRO A 145 5.60 -11.59 -3.78
C PRO A 145 5.59 -11.15 -5.24
N SER A 146 6.41 -11.78 -6.10
CA SER A 146 6.58 -11.33 -7.49
C SER A 146 5.28 -11.28 -8.29
N ASP A 147 4.39 -12.24 -8.08
CA ASP A 147 3.07 -12.32 -8.73
C ASP A 147 2.08 -11.25 -8.26
N PHE A 148 2.37 -10.50 -7.18
CA PHE A 148 1.61 -9.30 -6.82
C PHE A 148 1.68 -8.25 -7.93
N TYR A 149 2.88 -8.01 -8.46
CA TYR A 149 3.10 -7.00 -9.52
C TYR A 149 2.44 -7.38 -10.85
N ASP A 150 2.02 -8.63 -10.99
CA ASP A 150 1.33 -9.14 -12.18
C ASP A 150 -0.19 -9.12 -12.04
N ASN A 151 -0.72 -9.26 -10.81
CA ASN A 151 -2.14 -9.58 -10.58
C ASN A 151 -2.88 -8.61 -9.65
N ALA A 152 -2.17 -7.70 -8.98
CA ALA A 152 -2.81 -6.75 -8.08
C ALA A 152 -3.62 -5.69 -8.85
N VAL A 153 -4.81 -5.40 -8.35
CA VAL A 153 -5.70 -4.36 -8.90
C VAL A 153 -5.85 -3.26 -7.87
N LEU A 154 -5.52 -2.04 -8.27
CA LEU A 154 -5.52 -0.85 -7.43
C LEU A 154 -6.81 -0.08 -7.65
N TYR A 155 -7.47 0.29 -6.56
CA TYR A 155 -8.66 1.13 -6.54
C TYR A 155 -8.33 2.41 -5.80
N VAL A 156 -8.16 3.49 -6.56
CA VAL A 156 -7.92 4.82 -6.01
C VAL A 156 -9.25 5.40 -5.58
N LEU A 157 -9.48 5.49 -4.27
CA LEU A 157 -10.71 6.06 -3.73
C LEU A 157 -10.70 7.59 -3.82
N ASN A 158 -9.56 8.21 -3.56
CA ASN A 158 -9.40 9.64 -3.78
C ASN A 158 -7.93 10.04 -3.85
N ALA A 159 -7.65 11.09 -4.61
CA ALA A 159 -6.41 11.83 -4.54
C ALA A 159 -6.70 13.31 -4.82
N GLU A 160 -6.20 14.19 -3.95
CA GLU A 160 -6.42 15.63 -4.08
C GLU A 160 -5.15 16.41 -3.72
N LYS A 161 -4.97 17.56 -4.37
CA LYS A 161 -3.92 18.54 -4.06
C LYS A 161 -4.40 19.52 -3.00
N GLY A 162 -3.46 20.18 -2.33
CA GLY A 162 -3.75 21.15 -1.26
C GLY A 162 -3.57 20.55 0.12
N ARG A 163 -3.65 21.36 1.18
CA ARG A 163 -3.19 20.96 2.52
C ARG A 163 -4.26 20.21 3.31
N PHE A 164 -4.01 18.94 3.61
CA PHE A 164 -4.92 18.10 4.41
C PHE A 164 -4.39 17.75 5.80
N LEU A 165 -3.15 18.12 6.12
CA LEU A 165 -2.59 18.09 7.46
C LEU A 165 -2.26 19.51 7.95
N LYS A 166 -2.02 19.64 9.26
CA LYS A 166 -1.50 20.89 9.84
C LYS A 166 -0.15 21.22 9.21
N LYS A 167 0.20 22.51 9.13
CA LYS A 167 1.42 22.99 8.44
C LYS A 167 2.70 22.34 8.94
N ASP A 168 2.80 22.13 10.25
CA ASP A 168 3.90 21.47 10.94
C ASP A 168 3.93 19.95 10.75
N HIS A 169 2.90 19.37 10.12
CA HIS A 169 2.78 17.95 9.81
C HIS A 169 3.03 17.64 8.31
N LEU A 170 3.16 18.66 7.44
CA LEU A 170 3.41 18.48 6.00
C LEU A 170 4.88 18.15 5.71
N SER A 171 5.15 17.36 4.67
CA SER A 171 6.51 17.02 4.28
C SER A 171 7.27 18.29 3.87
N ARG A 172 8.40 18.57 4.52
CA ARG A 172 9.26 19.72 4.18
C ARG A 172 10.04 19.50 2.89
N SER A 173 10.38 18.24 2.60
CA SER A 173 11.18 17.87 1.44
C SER A 173 10.33 17.56 0.21
N GLY A 174 9.00 17.60 0.34
CA GLY A 174 8.08 17.09 -0.68
C GLY A 174 8.22 15.57 -0.84
N ILE A 175 7.77 15.07 -1.99
CA ILE A 175 7.80 13.63 -2.34
C ILE A 175 8.18 13.37 -3.80
N GLY A 176 8.72 14.37 -4.49
CA GLY A 176 9.14 14.25 -5.90
C GLY A 176 8.01 14.21 -6.93
N LEU A 177 6.75 14.40 -6.53
CA LEU A 177 5.67 14.64 -7.48
C LEU A 177 5.74 16.07 -8.06
N PRO A 178 5.17 16.31 -9.25
CA PRO A 178 5.07 17.65 -9.85
C PRO A 178 4.36 18.66 -8.93
N GLU A 179 4.69 19.94 -9.07
CA GLU A 179 4.18 21.03 -8.21
C GLU A 179 2.66 21.08 -8.11
N ARG A 180 1.94 20.68 -9.17
CA ARG A 180 0.47 20.60 -9.18
C ARG A 180 -0.10 19.69 -8.10
N TRP A 181 0.69 18.77 -7.56
CA TRP A 181 0.31 17.84 -6.49
C TRP A 181 0.73 18.31 -5.10
N LEU A 182 1.30 19.51 -4.94
CA LEU A 182 1.85 19.96 -3.68
C LEU A 182 0.88 19.81 -2.49
N HIS A 183 1.41 19.27 -1.39
CA HIS A 183 0.75 19.00 -0.10
C HIS A 183 -0.45 18.04 -0.11
N GLY A 184 -0.65 17.34 -1.22
CA GLY A 184 -1.81 16.50 -1.45
C GLY A 184 -1.81 15.20 -0.64
N TYR A 185 -2.77 14.36 -1.01
CA TYR A 185 -2.83 12.99 -0.54
C TYR A 185 -3.30 12.06 -1.64
N THR A 186 -3.09 10.78 -1.41
CA THR A 186 -3.76 9.70 -2.14
C THR A 186 -4.21 8.62 -1.17
N LYS A 187 -5.37 8.01 -1.42
CA LYS A 187 -5.89 6.90 -0.62
C LYS A 187 -6.64 5.88 -1.47
N GLY A 188 -6.57 4.63 -1.06
CA GLY A 188 -7.23 3.56 -1.78
C GLY A 188 -7.01 2.17 -1.20
N LEU A 189 -7.38 1.19 -2.01
CA LEU A 189 -7.26 -0.23 -1.69
C LEU A 189 -6.63 -0.95 -2.87
N THR A 190 -5.81 -1.95 -2.59
CA THR A 190 -5.27 -2.87 -3.61
C THR A 190 -5.73 -4.28 -3.28
N PHE A 191 -6.35 -4.94 -4.25
CA PHE A 191 -6.79 -6.33 -4.13
C PHE A 191 -5.78 -7.26 -4.78
N TYR A 192 -5.36 -8.28 -4.04
CA TYR A 192 -4.47 -9.33 -4.54
C TYR A 192 -4.74 -10.64 -3.81
N LYS A 193 -5.20 -11.66 -4.54
CA LYS A 193 -5.66 -12.94 -3.96
C LYS A 193 -6.66 -12.68 -2.82
N ASN A 194 -6.41 -13.27 -1.64
CA ASN A 194 -7.19 -13.08 -0.44
C ASN A 194 -6.79 -11.85 0.40
N TYR A 195 -5.91 -10.98 -0.11
CA TYR A 195 -5.44 -9.79 0.59
C TYR A 195 -6.09 -8.52 0.06
N VAL A 196 -6.35 -7.62 1.00
CA VAL A 196 -6.72 -6.24 0.76
C VAL A 196 -5.66 -5.35 1.41
N VAL A 197 -4.93 -4.60 0.60
CA VAL A 197 -3.94 -3.63 1.04
C VAL A 197 -4.57 -2.25 1.05
N TYR A 198 -4.86 -1.73 2.24
CA TYR A 198 -5.32 -0.37 2.45
C TYR A 198 -4.12 0.56 2.49
N TRP A 199 -4.24 1.71 1.83
CA TRP A 199 -3.17 2.70 1.81
C TRP A 199 -3.73 4.12 1.90
N LEU A 200 -2.95 4.98 2.55
CA LEU A 200 -3.10 6.43 2.62
C LEU A 200 -1.69 7.02 2.63
N GLU A 201 -1.44 8.03 1.81
CA GLU A 201 -0.20 8.78 1.75
C GLU A 201 -0.52 10.26 1.66
N VAL A 202 0.12 11.07 2.51
CA VAL A 202 -0.12 12.50 2.67
C VAL A 202 1.22 13.22 2.75
N TRP A 203 1.40 14.26 1.95
CA TRP A 203 2.64 15.04 1.86
C TRP A 203 2.43 16.53 2.09
#